data_AF-A0A619AIT9-F1
#
_entry.id   AF-A0A619AIT9-F1
#
_cell.length_a   1.000
_cell.length_b   1.000
_cell.length_c   1.000
_cell.angle_alpha   90.00
_cell.angle_beta   90.00
_cell.angle_gamma   90.00
#
_symmetry.space_group_name_H-M   'P 1'
#
loop_
_entity.id
_entity.type
_entity.pdbx_description
1 polymer ?
#
loop_
_entity_poly.entity_id
_entity_poly.type
_entity_poly.pdbx_seq_one_letter_code
_entity_poly.pdbx_strand_id
1 'polypeptide(L)' 'MFKASNKVKKDMQIINNLLKGNPTLIFTIKDISEFTGMSVYKVRHALFILQKHQRIKQYEEKKGTRKYLRFSA' A
#
# COMPACT_ATOMS: atom_id res chain seq x y z
N MET A 1 2.37 -14.06 15.53
CA MET A 1 1.93 -12.64 15.46
C MET A 1 3.04 -11.80 14.83
N PHE A 2 2.78 -11.10 13.71
CA PHE A 2 3.76 -10.18 13.13
C PHE A 2 3.80 -8.88 13.96
N LYS A 3 4.89 -8.64 14.70
CA LYS A 3 5.09 -7.37 15.43
C LYS A 3 5.77 -6.36 14.50
N ALA A 4 4.98 -5.53 13.83
CA ALA A 4 5.50 -4.40 13.07
C ALA A 4 6.11 -3.35 14.02
N SER A 5 7.31 -2.85 13.70
CA SER A 5 7.93 -1.75 14.44
C SER A 5 7.10 -0.46 14.33
N ASN A 6 7.27 0.48 15.26
CA ASN A 6 6.53 1.75 15.23
C ASN A 6 6.75 2.54 13.92
N LYS A 7 7.94 2.41 13.31
CA LYS A 7 8.26 3.00 12.01
C LYS A 7 7.40 2.41 10.90
N VAL A 8 7.29 1.09 10.84
CA VAL A 8 6.46 0.38 9.85
C VAL A 8 4.98 0.69 10.05
N LYS A 9 4.51 0.85 11.29
CA LYS A 9 3.13 1.28 11.56
C LYS A 9 2.84 2.68 11.00
N LYS A 10 3.77 3.61 11.13
CA LYS A 10 3.65 4.96 10.55
C LYS A 10 3.61 4.91 9.02
N ASP A 11 4.51 4.15 8.41
CA ASP A 11 4.54 3.95 6.95
C ASP A 11 3.21 3.35 6.45
N MET A 12 2.69 2.34 7.14
CA MET A 12 1.38 1.74 6.84
C MET A 12 0.23 2.75 6.98
N GLN A 13 0.26 3.61 7.99
CA GLN A 13 -0.80 4.60 8.23
C GLN A 13 -0.85 5.65 7.12
N ILE A 14 0.32 6.12 6.67
CA ILE A 14 0.43 7.07 5.55
C ILE A 14 -0.13 6.46 4.27
N ILE A 15 0.31 5.25 3.91
CA ILE A 15 -0.17 4.56 2.70
C ILE A 15 -1.66 4.26 2.81
N ASN A 16 -2.14 3.82 3.97
CA ASN A 16 -3.55 3.59 4.19
C ASN A 16 -4.36 4.87 3.97
N ASN A 17 -3.92 6.01 4.54
CA ASN A 17 -4.60 7.31 4.37
C ASN A 17 -4.62 7.77 2.91
N LEU A 18 -3.52 7.60 2.17
CA LEU A 18 -3.45 7.88 0.73
C LEU A 18 -4.50 7.08 -0.04
N LEU A 19 -4.60 5.78 0.23
CA LEU A 19 -5.58 4.90 -0.40
C LEU A 19 -7.02 5.17 0.09
N LYS A 20 -7.20 5.65 1.33
CA LYS A 20 -8.52 6.06 1.86
C LYS A 20 -9.05 7.31 1.17
N GLY A 21 -8.18 8.29 0.92
CA GLY A 21 -8.56 9.53 0.23
C GLY A 21 -8.92 9.31 -1.24
N ASN A 22 -8.53 8.15 -1.81
CA ASN A 22 -8.65 7.86 -3.22
C ASN A 22 -9.16 6.41 -3.46
N PRO A 23 -10.39 6.07 -3.01
CA PRO A 23 -10.86 4.68 -2.99
C PRO A 23 -11.08 4.06 -4.37
N THR A 24 -11.26 4.88 -5.41
CA THR A 24 -11.48 4.45 -6.80
C THR A 24 -10.20 4.46 -7.64
N LEU A 25 -9.14 5.14 -7.17
CA LEU A 25 -7.88 5.26 -7.89
C LEU A 25 -6.97 4.09 -7.54
N ILE A 26 -6.39 3.52 -8.59
CA ILE A 26 -5.46 2.41 -8.48
C ILE A 26 -4.04 2.97 -8.53
N PHE A 27 -3.23 2.60 -7.54
CA PHE A 27 -1.86 3.08 -7.45
C PHE A 27 -0.86 1.95 -7.71
N THR A 28 0.18 2.24 -8.47
CA THR A 28 1.37 1.39 -8.54
C THR A 28 2.27 1.62 -7.32
N ILE A 29 3.24 0.73 -7.10
CA ILE A 29 4.26 0.93 -6.04
C ILE A 29 5.04 2.23 -6.28
N LYS A 30 5.30 2.58 -7.55
CA LYS A 30 6.03 3.80 -7.91
C LYS A 30 5.21 5.04 -7.56
N ASP A 31 3.93 5.06 -7.90
CA ASP A 31 3.05 6.20 -7.60
C ASP A 31 3.02 6.45 -6.09
N ILE A 32 2.83 5.40 -5.28
CA ILE A 32 2.83 5.53 -3.82
C ILE A 32 4.20 6.01 -3.32
N SER A 33 5.30 5.52 -3.90
CA SER A 33 6.67 5.95 -3.58
C SER A 33 6.84 7.45 -3.81
N GLU A 34 6.35 7.97 -4.95
CA GLU A 34 6.41 9.38 -5.32
C GLU A 34 5.50 10.24 -4.43
N PHE A 35 4.24 9.85 -4.25
CA PHE A 35 3.28 10.60 -3.42
C PHE A 35 3.70 10.69 -1.95
N THR A 36 4.36 9.65 -1.43
CA THR A 36 4.73 9.58 -0.01
C THR A 36 6.19 9.96 0.25
N GLY A 37 7.01 10.12 -0.79
CA GLY A 37 8.46 10.29 -0.67
C GLY A 37 9.19 9.07 -0.08
N MET A 38 8.52 7.93 0.06
CA MET A 38 9.13 6.71 0.61
C MET A 38 9.91 5.96 -0.48
N SER A 39 10.87 5.13 -0.07
CA SER A 39 11.51 4.21 -1.00
C SER A 39 10.55 3.08 -1.40
N VAL A 40 10.69 2.61 -2.65
CA VAL A 40 9.95 1.46 -3.20
C VAL A 40 9.95 0.25 -2.26
N TYR A 41 11.08 -0.01 -1.59
CA TYR A 41 11.21 -1.10 -0.62
C TYR A 41 10.27 -0.93 0.58
N LYS A 42 10.22 0.26 1.18
CA LYS A 42 9.34 0.54 2.33
C LYS A 42 7.88 0.45 1.93
N VAL A 43 7.54 0.98 0.75
CA VAL A 43 6.19 0.89 0.19
C VAL A 43 5.79 -0.58 0.02
N ARG A 44 6.64 -1.40 -0.61
CA ARG A 44 6.38 -2.84 -0.80
C ARG A 44 6.16 -3.56 0.53
N HIS A 45 6.98 -3.28 1.53
CA HIS A 45 6.87 -3.90 2.85
C HIS A 45 5.56 -3.50 3.56
N ALA A 46 5.20 -2.21 3.54
CA ALA A 46 3.97 -1.73 4.14
C ALA A 46 2.71 -2.24 3.43
N LEU A 47 2.70 -2.28 2.08
CA LEU A 47 1.63 -2.87 1.29
C LEU A 47 1.44 -4.36 1.60
N PHE A 48 2.54 -5.12 1.71
CA PHE A 48 2.49 -6.53 2.06
C PHE A 48 1.79 -6.76 3.41
N ILE A 49 2.11 -5.94 4.42
CA ILE A 49 1.49 -6.04 5.74
C ILE A 49 0.02 -5.61 5.69
N LEU A 50 -0.31 -4.52 4.98
CA LEU A 50 -1.69 -4.08 4.78
C LEU A 50 -2.54 -5.15 4.07
N GLN A 51 -1.97 -5.87 3.10
CA GLN A 51 -2.61 -6.98 2.41
C GLN A 51 -2.84 -8.18 3.35
N LYS A 52 -1.85 -8.53 4.18
CA LYS A 52 -2.00 -9.57 5.21
C LYS A 52 -3.11 -9.25 6.22
N HIS A 53 -3.32 -7.96 6.52
CA HIS A 53 -4.42 -7.50 7.36
C HIS A 53 -5.74 -7.29 6.61
N GLN A 54 -5.84 -7.71 5.34
CA GLN A 54 -7.02 -7.55 4.50
C GLN A 54 -7.53 -6.09 4.41
N ARG A 55 -6.60 -5.11 4.42
CA ARG A 55 -6.91 -3.68 4.31
C ARG A 55 -6.80 -3.14 2.89
N ILE A 56 -6.08 -3.85 2.01
CA ILE A 56 -5.95 -3.51 0.59
C ILE A 56 -6.05 -4.75 -0.31
N LYS A 57 -6.61 -4.61 -1.53
CA LYS A 57 -6.55 -5.63 -2.59
C LYS A 57 -5.44 -5.28 -3.58
N GLN A 58 -4.63 -6.27 -3.89
CA GLN A 58 -3.68 -6.21 -5.01
C GLN A 58 -4.41 -6.69 -6.27
N TYR A 59 -4.34 -5.91 -7.33
CA TYR A 59 -4.78 -6.26 -8.68
C TYR A 59 -3.55 -6.45 -9.56
N GLU A 60 -3.57 -7.46 -10.42
CA GLU A 60 -2.56 -7.66 -11.45
C GLU A 60 -3.18 -7.30 -12.79
N GLU A 61 -2.78 -6.18 -13.35
CA GLU A 61 -3.18 -5.80 -14.70
C GLU A 61 -2.17 -6.44 -15.67
N LYS A 62 -2.69 -7.15 -16.69
CA LYS A 62 -1.93 -7.94 -17.67
C LYS A 62 -0.57 -7.30 -17.98
N LYS A 63 0.52 -8.07 -17.78
CA LYS A 63 1.95 -7.73 -17.96
C LYS A 63 2.69 -7.21 -16.71
N GLY A 64 2.52 -7.85 -15.54
CA GLY A 64 3.49 -7.80 -14.44
C GLY A 64 3.54 -6.51 -13.59
N THR A 65 2.66 -5.53 -13.86
CA THR A 65 2.58 -4.31 -13.06
C THR A 65 1.58 -4.51 -11.92
N ARG A 66 2.10 -4.63 -10.70
CA ARG A 66 1.27 -4.77 -9.49
C ARG A 66 0.62 -3.44 -9.14
N LYS A 67 -0.70 -3.44 -9.12
CA LYS A 67 -1.57 -2.31 -8.83
C LYS A 67 -2.29 -2.56 -7.50
N TYR A 68 -2.50 -1.52 -6.71
CA TYR A 68 -3.08 -1.64 -5.36
C TYR A 68 -4.26 -0.69 -5.21
N LEU A 69 -5.34 -1.22 -4.62
CA LEU A 69 -6.53 -0.48 -4.21
C LEU A 69 -6.84 -0.83 -2.75
N ARG A 70 -7.58 0.02 -2.05
CA ARG A 70 -8.17 -0.34 -0.77
C ARG A 70 -9.28 -1.39 -0.95
N PHE A 71 -9.57 -2.19 0.09
CA PHE A 71 -10.90 -2.79 0.18
C PHE A 71 -11.92 -1.65 0.39
N SER A 72 -12.93 -1.59 -0.48
CA SER A 72 -14.14 -0.84 -0.12
C SER A 72 -14.73 -1.51 1.12
N ALA A 73 -14.99 -0.70 2.15
CA ALA A 73 -16.01 -1.05 3.14
C ALA A 73 -17.38 -0.98 2.44
#